data_AF-A0A918DQR8-F1
#
_entry.id   AF-A0A918DQR8-F1
#
_cell.length_a   1.000
_cell.length_b   1.000
_cell.length_c   1.000
_cell.angle_alpha   90.00
_cell.angle_beta   90.00
_cell.angle_gamma   90.00
#
_symmetry.space_group_name_H-M   'P 1'
#
loop_
_entity.id
_entity.type
_entity.pdbx_description
1 polymer ?
#
loop_
_entity_poly.entity_id
_entity_poly.type
_entity_poly.pdbx_seq_one_letter_code
_entity_poly.pdbx_strand_id
1 'polypeptide(L)' 'MNHQDLNTQLKQLLKSGYSIDDIRNLVIAPRAELEQAILEYQHQQRLERQQARVLRGQADFAMGLGRH' A
#
# COMPACT_ATOMS: atom_id res chain seq x y z
N MET A 1 -3.97 -21.08 2.63
CA MET A 1 -4.32 -19.73 2.16
C MET A 1 -3.01 -19.07 1.75
N ASN A 2 -2.88 -18.55 0.54
CA ASN A 2 -1.60 -17.99 0.07
C ASN A 2 -1.45 -16.54 0.59
N HIS A 3 -0.25 -16.14 1.02
CA HIS A 3 0.00 -14.81 1.59
C HIS A 3 -0.40 -13.65 0.65
N GLN A 4 -0.25 -13.87 -0.66
CA GLN A 4 -0.65 -12.92 -1.71
C GLN A 4 -2.17 -12.71 -1.79
N ASP A 5 -2.96 -13.75 -1.53
CA ASP A 5 -4.43 -13.64 -1.49
C ASP A 5 -4.88 -12.83 -0.28
N LEU A 6 -4.18 -13.01 0.86
CA LEU A 6 -4.47 -12.31 2.10
C LEU A 6 -4.17 -10.81 1.98
N ASN A 7 -3.06 -10.45 1.34
CA ASN A 7 -2.74 -9.05 1.06
C ASN A 7 -3.74 -8.42 0.06
N THR A 8 -4.21 -9.17 -0.93
CA THR A 8 -5.25 -8.73 -1.87
C THR A 8 -6.59 -8.48 -1.15
N GLN A 9 -7.00 -9.40 -0.26
CA GLN A 9 -8.21 -9.22 0.56
C GLN A 9 -8.07 -8.03 1.52
N LEU A 10 -6.91 -7.87 2.16
CA LEU A 10 -6.62 -6.72 3.01
C LEU A 10 -6.79 -5.40 2.25
N LYS A 11 -6.23 -5.31 1.02
CA LYS A 11 -6.38 -4.16 0.14
C LYS A 11 -7.82 -3.87 -0.23
N GLN A 12 -8.60 -4.91 -0.53
CA GLN A 12 -10.02 -4.77 -0.86
C GLN A 12 -10.83 -4.27 0.34
N LEU A 13 -10.62 -4.82 1.54
CA LEU A 13 -11.30 -4.40 2.76
C LEU A 13 -10.97 -2.94 3.12
N LEU A 14 -9.70 -2.55 3.04
CA LEU A 14 -9.30 -1.16 3.26
C LEU A 14 -9.93 -0.20 2.24
N LYS A 15 -10.04 -0.60 0.96
CA LYS A 15 -10.72 0.19 -0.07
C LYS A 15 -12.22 0.33 0.19
N SER A 16 -12.84 -0.68 0.79
CA SER A 16 -14.26 -0.65 1.17
C SER A 16 -14.54 0.21 2.41
N GLY A 17 -13.52 0.77 3.05
CA GLY A 17 -13.65 1.66 4.21
C GLY A 17 -13.51 0.97 5.56
N TYR A 18 -13.16 -0.31 5.60
CA TYR A 18 -12.86 -1.00 6.86
C TYR A 18 -11.55 -0.50 7.45
N SER A 19 -11.52 -0.28 8.77
CA SER A 19 -10.29 0.03 9.47
C SER A 19 -9.44 -1.24 9.64
N ILE A 20 -8.14 -1.08 9.91
CA ILE A 20 -7.26 -2.20 10.24
C ILE A 20 -7.79 -2.99 11.45
N ASP A 21 -8.43 -2.31 12.40
CA ASP A 21 -9.00 -2.95 13.58
C ASP A 21 -10.24 -3.80 13.22
N ASP A 22 -11.10 -3.28 12.35
CA ASP A 22 -12.23 -4.05 11.83
C ASP A 22 -11.74 -5.29 11.08
N ILE A 23 -10.70 -5.15 10.25
CA ILE A 23 -10.12 -6.26 9.49
C ILE A 23 -9.56 -7.34 10.42
N ARG A 24 -8.94 -6.97 11.55
CA ARG A 24 -8.49 -7.93 12.58
C ARG A 24 -9.63 -8.73 13.18
N ASN A 25 -10.80 -8.13 13.31
CA ASN A 25 -11.98 -8.78 13.86
C ASN A 25 -12.77 -9.57 12.79
N LEU A 26 -12.67 -9.18 11.52
CA LEU A 26 -13.44 -9.73 10.40
C LEU A 26 -12.74 -10.90 9.69
N VAL A 27 -11.42 -10.87 9.61
CA VAL A 27 -10.64 -11.88 8.89
C VAL A 27 -10.32 -13.06 9.81
N ILE A 28 -10.86 -14.22 9.47
CA ILE A 28 -10.52 -15.49 10.12
C ILE A 28 -9.17 -15.96 9.55
N ALA A 29 -8.08 -15.38 10.05
CA ALA A 29 -6.71 -15.76 9.70
C ALA A 29 -5.79 -15.75 10.92
N PRO A 30 -4.65 -16.47 10.89
CA PRO A 30 -3.65 -16.38 11.95
C PRO A 30 -3.17 -14.94 12.12
N ARG A 31 -3.18 -14.45 13.37
CA ARG A 31 -2.82 -13.06 13.68
C ARG A 31 -1.44 -12.66 13.14
N ALA A 32 -0.48 -13.57 13.19
CA ALA A 32 0.85 -13.38 12.62
C ALA A 32 0.81 -13.12 11.11
N GLU A 33 0.03 -13.88 10.33
CA GLU A 33 -0.08 -13.69 8.88
C GLU A 33 -0.76 -12.36 8.54
N LEU A 34 -1.80 -12.00 9.31
CA LEU A 34 -2.50 -10.73 9.14
C LEU A 34 -1.59 -9.53 9.46
N GLU A 35 -0.83 -9.60 10.55
CA GLU A 35 0.12 -8.53 10.90
C GLU A 35 1.24 -8.39 9.86
N GLN A 36 1.76 -9.50 9.33
CA GLN A 36 2.70 -9.46 8.21
C GLN A 36 2.10 -8.79 6.98
N ALA A 37 0.86 -9.13 6.60
CA ALA A 37 0.18 -8.51 5.47
C ALA A 37 -0.06 -7.00 5.68
N ILE A 38 -0.42 -6.57 6.89
CA ILE A 38 -0.57 -5.15 7.25
C ILE A 38 0.77 -4.40 7.11
N LEU A 39 1.85 -4.97 7.64
CA LEU A 39 3.18 -4.38 7.55
C LEU A 39 3.66 -4.26 6.10
N GLU A 40 3.46 -5.31 5.30
CA GLU A 40 3.80 -5.33 3.88
C GLU A 40 3.00 -4.28 3.11
N TYR A 41 1.70 -4.16 3.39
CA TYR A 41 0.85 -3.13 2.79
C TYR A 41 1.34 -1.71 3.10
N GLN A 42 1.67 -1.43 4.36
CA GLN A 42 2.21 -0.12 4.78
C GLN A 42 3.58 0.16 4.16
N HIS A 43 4.42 -0.87 4.01
CA HIS A 43 5.71 -0.75 3.33
C HIS A 43 5.53 -0.41 1.84
N GLN A 44 4.64 -1.12 1.14
CA GLN A 44 4.29 -0.84 -0.26
C GLN A 44 3.76 0.58 -0.44
N GLN A 45 2.81 1.04 0.40
CA GLN A 45 2.31 2.42 0.31
C GLN A 45 3.41 3.46 0.46
N ARG A 46 4.38 3.23 1.36
CA ARG A 46 5.51 4.17 1.55
C ARG A 46 6.41 4.20 0.32
N LEU A 47 6.72 3.04 -0.25
CA LEU A 47 7.47 2.93 -1.49
C LEU A 47 6.78 3.64 -2.65
N GLU A 48 5.48 3.42 -2.85
CA GLU A 48 4.69 4.07 -3.90
C GLU A 48 4.68 5.59 -3.74
N ARG A 49 4.51 6.10 -2.51
CA ARG A 49 4.57 7.54 -2.23
C ARG A 49 5.96 8.13 -2.50
N GLN A 50 7.02 7.40 -2.16
CA GLN A 50 8.39 7.83 -2.43
C GLN A 50 8.67 7.87 -3.94
N GLN A 51 8.26 6.82 -4.67
CA GLN A 51 8.39 6.77 -6.12
C GLN A 51 7.58 7.88 -6.80
N ALA A 52 6.35 8.14 -6.37
CA ALA A 52 5.53 9.22 -6.90
C ALA A 52 6.20 10.61 -6.70
N ARG A 53 6.85 10.84 -5.55
CA ARG A 53 7.62 12.07 -5.31
C ARG A 53 8.82 12.18 -6.24
N VAL A 54 9.56 11.09 -6.43
CA VAL A 54 10.74 11.05 -7.32
C VAL A 54 10.32 11.28 -8.77
N LEU A 55 9.23 10.66 -9.23
CA LEU A 55 8.69 10.86 -10.58
C LEU A 55 8.20 12.29 -10.79
N ARG A 56 7.51 12.88 -9.79
CA ARG A 56 7.11 14.29 -9.86
C ARG A 56 8.33 15.21 -9.97
N GLY A 57 9.36 14.98 -9.16
CA GLY A 57 10.61 15.76 -9.24
C GLY A 57 11.32 15.64 -10.59
N GLN A 58 11.30 14.45 -11.21
CA GLN A 58 11.83 14.27 -12.57
C GLN A 58 11.00 15.00 -13.63
N ALA A 59 9.67 14.97 -13.52
CA ALA A 59 8.78 15.69 -14.43
C ALA A 59 8.96 17.21 -14.30
N ASP A 60 9.05 17.73 -13.08
CA ASP A 60 9.29 19.15 -12.80
C ASP A 60 10.64 19.61 -13.37
N PHE A 61 11.69 18.79 -13.23
CA PHE A 61 13.01 19.07 -13.79
C PHE A 61 13.00 19.08 -15.33
N ALA A 62 12.39 18.07 -15.96
CA ALA A 62 12.28 17.99 -17.42
C ALA A 62 11.45 19.14 -18.02
N MET A 63 10.35 19.53 -17.35
CA MET A 63 9.55 20.69 -17.78
C MET A 63 10.28 22.03 -17.60
N GLY A 64 11.16 22.15 -16.60
CA GLY A 64 12.00 23.32 -16.40
C GLY A 64 13.12 23.45 -17.45
N LEU A 65 13.68 22.33 -17.90
CA LEU A 65 14.74 22.31 -18.91
C LEU A 65 14.23 22.51 -20.35
N GLY A 66 12.94 22.28 -20.63
CA GLY A 66 12.33 22.56 -21.95
C GLY A 66 12.00 24.04 -22.21
N ARG A 67 12.35 24.95 -21.28
CA ARG A 67 12.07 26.40 -21.37
C ARG A 67 13.30 27.27 -21.68
N HIS A 68 14.45 26.67 -21.97
CA HIS A 68 15.67 27.38 -22.36
C HIS A 68 16.08 27.06 -23.80
#